data_AF-A0AAJ1ID35-F1
#
_entry.id   AF-A0AAJ1ID35-F1
#
_cell.length_a   1.000
_cell.length_b   1.000
_cell.length_c   1.000
_cell.angle_alpha   90.00
_cell.angle_beta   90.00
_cell.angle_gamma   90.00
#
_symmetry.space_group_name_H-M   'P 1'
#
loop_
_entity.id
_entity.type
_entity.pdbx_description
1 polymer ?
#
loop_
_entity_poly.entity_id
_entity_poly.type
_entity_poly.pdbx_seq_one_letter_code
_entity_poly.pdbx_strand_id
1 'polypeptide(L)'
;MESKDITDSLKELSIAFSRADDPDLIYRFLECLLTQNEMSEVASRWALVKMLDQGISQRNIAAQLGLSLCKITRGSKELQKEESAFKKMIDL
;
A
#
# COMPACT_ATOMS: atom_id res chain seq x y z
N MET A 1 -16.92 -19.18 8.29
CA MET A 1 -17.70 -17.98 8.68
C MET A 1 -16.77 -16.77 8.80
N GLU A 2 -15.67 -16.88 9.57
CA GLU A 2 -14.60 -15.88 9.72
C GLU A 2 -14.14 -15.13 8.46
N SER A 3 -13.94 -15.81 7.33
CA SER A 3 -13.43 -15.17 6.11
C SER A 3 -14.43 -14.22 5.43
N LYS A 4 -15.73 -14.34 5.72
CA LYS A 4 -16.79 -13.51 5.13
C LYS A 4 -16.83 -12.14 5.82
N ASP A 5 -16.75 -12.12 7.14
CA ASP A 5 -16.84 -10.90 7.95
C ASP A 5 -15.64 -9.96 7.71
N ILE A 6 -14.43 -10.52 7.54
CA ILE A 6 -13.23 -9.75 7.18
C ILE A 6 -13.40 -9.10 5.80
N THR A 7 -13.92 -9.85 4.83
CA THR A 7 -14.13 -9.33 3.47
C THR A 7 -15.13 -8.19 3.45
N ASP A 8 -16.20 -8.31 4.24
CA ASP A 8 -17.24 -7.28 4.30
C ASP A 8 -16.74 -6.02 5.05
N SER A 9 -15.98 -6.20 6.14
CA SER A 9 -15.32 -5.09 6.84
C SER A 9 -14.36 -4.31 5.94
N LEU A 10 -13.59 -5.01 5.09
CA LEU A 10 -12.68 -4.37 4.13
C LEU A 10 -13.43 -3.59 3.03
N LYS A 11 -14.62 -4.05 2.62
CA LYS A 11 -15.46 -3.30 1.68
C LYS A 11 -16.04 -2.05 2.31
N GLU A 12 -16.48 -2.12 3.56
CA GLU A 12 -16.97 -0.94 4.28
C GLU A 12 -15.87 0.12 4.41
N LEU A 13 -14.64 -0.32 4.77
CA LEU A 13 -13.49 0.56 4.85
C LEU A 13 -13.15 1.21 3.50
N SER A 14 -13.19 0.46 2.39
CA SER A 14 -12.90 1.04 1.07
C SER A 14 -13.93 2.06 0.62
N ILE A 15 -15.21 1.84 0.95
CA ILE A 15 -16.29 2.81 0.72
C ILE A 15 -16.03 4.09 1.53
N ALA A 16 -15.65 3.97 2.81
CA ALA A 16 -15.33 5.12 3.65
C ALA A 16 -14.18 5.94 3.07
N PHE A 17 -13.08 5.30 2.64
CA PHE A 17 -11.97 5.99 1.97
C PHE A 17 -12.38 6.67 0.67
N SER A 18 -13.21 6.04 -0.16
CA SER A 18 -13.66 6.65 -1.43
C SER A 18 -14.50 7.92 -1.26
N ARG A 19 -15.09 8.12 -0.08
CA ARG A 19 -15.95 9.28 0.23
C ARG A 19 -15.20 10.40 0.94
N ALA A 20 -14.03 10.11 1.51
CA ALA A 20 -13.21 11.11 2.16
C ALA A 20 -12.47 11.94 1.10
N ASP A 21 -12.70 13.24 1.09
CA ASP A 21 -12.04 14.23 0.24
C ASP A 21 -10.99 15.07 1.00
N ASP A 22 -10.69 14.68 2.24
CA ASP A 22 -9.72 15.33 3.13
C ASP A 22 -8.52 14.39 3.42
N PRO A 23 -7.33 14.68 2.85
CA PRO A 23 -6.12 13.90 3.11
C PRO A 23 -5.67 13.89 4.58
N ASP A 24 -5.88 14.97 5.33
CA ASP A 24 -5.46 15.05 6.74
C ASP A 24 -6.35 14.16 7.63
N LEU A 25 -7.65 14.09 7.31
CA LEU A 25 -8.57 13.16 7.96
C LEU A 25 -8.13 11.70 7.73
N ILE A 26 -7.80 11.34 6.47
CA ILE A 26 -7.37 9.99 6.12
C ILE A 26 -6.07 9.64 6.85
N TYR A 27 -5.10 10.56 6.89
CA TYR A 27 -3.83 10.36 7.58
C TYR A 27 -4.04 10.08 9.08
N ARG A 28 -4.80 10.93 9.77
CA ARG A 28 -5.10 10.76 11.21
C ARG A 28 -5.93 9.52 11.50
N PHE A 29 -6.82 9.14 10.59
CA PHE A 29 -7.56 7.89 10.69
C PHE A 29 -6.62 6.67 10.63
N LEU A 30 -5.66 6.67 9.71
CA LEU A 30 -4.63 5.61 9.65
C LEU A 30 -3.77 5.57 10.91
N GLU A 31 -3.46 6.71 11.52
CA GLU A 31 -2.79 6.78 12.85
C GLU A 31 -3.60 6.15 13.97
N CYS A 32 -4.93 6.19 13.89
CA CYS A 32 -5.80 5.54 14.86
C CYS A 32 -5.99 4.04 14.58
N LEU A 33 -6.02 3.65 13.30
CA LEU A 33 -6.31 2.29 12.86
C LEU A 33 -5.09 1.35 12.97
N LEU A 34 -3.90 1.85 12.64
CA LEU A 34 -2.69 1.06 12.52
C LEU A 34 -1.76 1.27 13.70
N THR A 35 -1.05 0.23 14.10
CA THR A 35 0.10 0.37 14.98
C THR A 35 1.25 1.08 14.26
N GLN A 36 2.17 1.66 15.02
CA GLN A 36 3.36 2.34 14.45
C GLN A 36 4.17 1.44 13.51
N ASN A 37 4.26 0.13 13.82
CA ASN A 37 4.96 -0.83 13.00
C ASN A 37 4.21 -1.10 11.68
N GLU A 38 2.90 -1.34 11.75
CA GLU A 38 2.07 -1.54 10.55
C GLU A 38 2.08 -0.31 9.64
N MET A 39 2.04 0.89 10.22
CA MET A 39 2.14 2.14 9.46
C MET A 39 3.47 2.25 8.72
N SER A 40 4.58 1.95 9.40
CA SER A 40 5.91 1.92 8.78
C SER A 40 5.97 0.90 7.62
N GLU A 41 5.35 -0.27 7.79
CA GLU A 41 5.29 -1.28 6.72
C GLU A 41 4.44 -0.83 5.53
N VAL A 42 3.26 -0.23 5.77
CA VAL A 42 2.40 0.31 4.71
C VAL A 42 3.11 1.44 3.97
N ALA A 43 3.71 2.40 4.68
CA ALA A 43 4.46 3.51 4.09
C ALA A 43 5.66 3.02 3.26
N SER A 44 6.42 2.06 3.80
CA SER A 44 7.56 1.45 3.09
C SER A 44 7.10 0.73 1.81
N ARG A 45 5.95 0.04 1.86
CA ARG A 45 5.38 -0.65 0.70
C ARG A 45 4.87 0.33 -0.35
N TRP A 46 4.30 1.46 0.06
CA TRP A 46 3.91 2.53 -0.85
C TRP A 46 5.12 3.17 -1.54
N ALA A 47 6.17 3.50 -0.78
CA ALA A 47 7.41 4.02 -1.34
C ALA A 47 8.03 3.04 -2.35
N LEU A 48 8.07 1.76 -1.99
CA LEU A 48 8.53 0.67 -2.85
C LEU A 48 7.80 0.66 -4.20
N VAL A 49 6.45 0.65 -4.22
CA VAL A 49 5.72 0.56 -5.50
C VAL A 49 5.89 1.82 -6.36
N LYS A 50 5.97 3.02 -5.76
CA LYS A 50 6.27 4.25 -6.50
C LYS A 50 7.64 4.22 -7.15
N MET A 51 8.66 3.75 -6.43
CA MET A 51 10.02 3.64 -6.97
C MET A 51 10.12 2.60 -8.09
N LEU A 52 9.38 1.49 -7.96
CA LEU A 52 9.28 0.48 -9.02
C LEU A 52 8.62 1.06 -10.28
N ASP A 53 7.54 1.83 -10.12
CA ASP A 53 6.84 2.49 -11.24
C ASP A 53 7.75 3.52 -11.95
N GLN A 54 8.64 4.18 -11.20
CA GLN A 54 9.68 5.08 -11.73
C GLN A 54 10.84 4.34 -12.45
N GLY A 55 10.81 3.01 -12.54
CA GLY A 55 11.85 2.22 -13.20
C GLY A 55 13.11 1.99 -12.36
N ILE A 56 13.09 2.29 -11.06
CA ILE A 56 14.23 2.06 -10.18
C ILE A 56 14.39 0.55 -9.96
N SER A 57 15.62 0.04 -10.09
CA SER A 57 15.89 -1.38 -9.90
C SER A 57 15.60 -1.84 -8.47
N GLN A 58 15.05 -3.05 -8.32
CA GLN A 58 14.74 -3.65 -7.01
C GLN A 58 15.94 -3.65 -6.04
N ARG A 59 17.16 -3.85 -6.56
CA ARG A 59 18.40 -3.83 -5.76
C ARG A 59 18.68 -2.45 -5.18
N ASN A 60 18.48 -1.39 -5.98
CA ASN A 60 18.67 -0.02 -5.50
C ASN A 60 17.59 0.35 -4.48
N ILE A 61 16.35 -0.10 -4.68
CA ILE A 61 15.26 0.14 -3.74
C ILE A 61 15.54 -0.57 -2.40
N ALA A 62 16.03 -1.81 -2.43
CA ALA A 62 16.43 -2.55 -1.22
C ALA A 62 17.46 -1.77 -0.39
N ALA A 63 18.48 -1.22 -1.06
CA ALA A 63 19.51 -0.43 -0.41
C ALA A 63 18.99 0.89 0.18
N GLN A 64 18.09 1.58 -0.52
CA GLN A 64 17.55 2.88 -0.07
C GLN A 64 16.51 2.74 1.05
N LEU A 65 15.64 1.73 0.99
CA LEU A 65 14.57 1.53 1.97
C LEU A 65 14.97 0.59 3.11
N GLY A 66 16.17 -0.01 3.07
CA GLY A 66 16.61 -1.01 4.06
C GLY A 66 15.75 -2.28 4.06
N LEU A 67 15.07 -2.57 2.94
CA LEU A 67 14.17 -3.71 2.80
C LEU A 67 14.89 -4.93 2.22
N SER A 68 14.51 -6.12 2.67
CA SER A 68 14.99 -7.35 2.04
C SER A 68 14.39 -7.53 0.64
N LEU A 69 15.16 -8.15 -0.27
CA LEU A 69 14.71 -8.49 -1.63
C LEU A 69 13.39 -9.28 -1.63
N CYS A 70 13.19 -10.17 -0.65
CA CYS A 70 11.94 -10.91 -0.49
C CYS A 70 10.72 -10.00 -0.34
N LYS A 71 10.80 -8.96 0.51
CA LYS A 71 9.72 -7.97 0.69
C LYS A 71 9.41 -7.21 -0.60
N ILE A 72 10.41 -6.99 -1.45
CA ILE A 72 10.28 -6.26 -2.72
C ILE A 72 9.55 -7.09 -3.80
N THR A 73 9.89 -8.37 -3.93
CA THR A 73 9.36 -9.22 -5.01
C THR A 73 7.83 -9.30 -5.01
N ARG A 74 7.18 -9.29 -3.83
CA ARG A 74 5.72 -9.30 -3.74
C ARG A 74 5.10 -7.99 -4.24
N GLY A 75 5.65 -6.84 -3.84
CA GLY A 75 5.18 -5.52 -4.32
C GLY A 75 5.34 -5.38 -5.84
N SER A 76 6.48 -5.82 -6.37
CA SER A 76 6.75 -5.81 -7.81
C SER A 76 5.77 -6.65 -8.61
N LYS A 77 5.41 -7.85 -8.13
CA LYS A 77 4.43 -8.71 -8.82
C LYS A 77 3.03 -8.10 -8.85
N GLU A 78 2.59 -7.48 -7.76
CA GLU A 78 1.27 -6.83 -7.70
C GLU A 78 1.19 -5.59 -8.60
N LEU A 79 2.29 -4.84 -8.75
CA LEU A 79 2.36 -3.70 -9.66
C LEU A 79 2.31 -4.12 -11.14
N GLN A 80 2.89 -5.26 -11.49
CA GLN A 80 2.97 -5.76 -12.87
C GLN A 80 1.68 -6.43 -13.39
N LYS A 81 0.65 -6.60 -12.55
CA LYS A 81 -0.62 -7.21 -12.98
C LYS A 81 -1.37 -6.27 -13.93
N GLU A 82 -2.07 -6.87 -14.90
CA GLU A 82 -3.11 -6.17 -15.64
C GLU A 82 -4.14 -5.61 -14.65
N GLU A 83 -4.56 -4.36 -14.86
CA GLU A 83 -5.42 -3.62 -13.93
C GLU A 83 -4.90 -3.47 -12.49
N SER A 84 -3.57 -3.39 -12.32
CA SER A 84 -2.98 -3.18 -10.99
C SER A 84 -3.62 -2.00 -10.26
N ALA A 85 -4.22 -2.29 -9.10
CA ALA A 85 -4.72 -1.26 -8.20
C ALA A 85 -3.59 -0.31 -7.75
N PHE A 86 -2.35 -0.81 -7.63
CA PHE A 86 -1.21 0.07 -7.35
C PHE A 86 -0.99 1.09 -8.47
N LYS A 87 -1.02 0.64 -9.74
CA LYS A 87 -0.82 1.55 -10.86
C LYS A 87 -1.92 2.62 -10.91
N LYS A 88 -3.19 2.19 -10.82
CA LYS A 88 -4.35 3.11 -10.79
C LYS A 88 -4.26 4.13 -9.65
N MET A 89 -3.83 3.72 -8.45
CA MET A 89 -3.70 4.60 -7.29
C MET A 89 -2.48 5.54 -7.36
N ILE A 90 -1.39 5.14 -8.03
CA ILE A 90 -0.23 6.00 -8.26
C ILE A 90 -0.58 7.13 -9.24
N ASP A 91 -1.47 6.85 -10.20
CA ASP A 91 -1.88 7.78 -11.25
C ASP A 91 -3.09 8.67 -10.84
N LEU A 92 -3.60 8.55 -9.61
CA LEU A 92 -4.63 9.46 -9.04
C LEU A 92 -4.05 10.85 -8.76
#